data_AF-A0A958G819-F1
#
_entry.id   AF-A0A958G819-F1
#
_cell.length_a   1.000
_cell.length_b   1.000
_cell.length_c   1.000
_cell.angle_alpha   90.00
_cell.angle_beta   90.00
_cell.angle_gamma   90.00
#
_symmetry.space_group_name_H-M   'P 1'
#
loop_
_entity.id
_entity.type
_entity.pdbx_description
1 polymer ?
#
loop_
_entity_poly.entity_id
_entity_poly.type
_entity_poly.pdbx_seq_one_letter_code
_entity_poly.pdbx_strand_id
1 'polypeptide(L)'
;MNRYLLLFLLGLFLLPVSETVNAQTRSRPYAEFSIGSINPKDTGIGNVFGISTGRRLDDRLYWGINVNYFKTSYLKITTVADSGVGGINFSTKEVELDFTTRILSLHLLISYELKLGEDTPFYYRASAGAG
;
A
#
# COMPACT_ATOMS: atom_id res chain seq x y z
N MET A 1 8.71 10.40 12.34
CA MET A 1 9.33 9.28 11.59
C MET A 1 10.83 9.50 11.66
N ASN A 2 11.58 8.54 12.21
CA ASN A 2 12.99 8.75 12.57
C ASN A 2 13.85 8.84 11.30
N ARG A 3 14.65 9.90 11.13
CA ARG A 3 15.44 10.16 9.91
C ARG A 3 16.37 8.99 9.55
N TYR A 4 16.84 8.28 10.56
CA TYR A 4 17.68 7.09 10.42
C TYR A 4 16.95 5.89 9.79
N LEU A 5 15.63 5.77 9.98
CA LEU A 5 14.82 4.71 9.38
C LEU A 5 14.69 4.91 7.86
N LEU A 6 14.54 6.16 7.42
CA LEU A 6 14.45 6.51 6.00
C LEU A 6 15.77 6.23 5.27
N LEU A 7 16.90 6.58 5.90
CA LEU A 7 18.24 6.32 5.36
C LEU A 7 18.57 4.82 5.32
N PHE A 8 18.12 4.05 6.31
CA PHE A 8 18.29 2.60 6.33
C PHE A 8 17.51 1.92 5.19
N LEU A 9 16.26 2.34 4.97
CA LEU A 9 15.45 1.85 3.84
C LEU A 9 16.06 2.25 2.48
N LEU A 10 16.62 3.45 2.36
CA LEU A 10 17.30 3.90 1.15
C LEU A 10 18.60 3.12 0.87
N GLY A 11 19.34 2.78 1.93
CA GLY A 11 20.58 1.98 1.83
C GLY A 11 20.32 0.55 1.38
N LEU A 12 19.21 -0.05 1.79
CA LEU A 12 18.79 -1.39 1.32
C LEU A 12 18.44 -1.41 -0.17
N PHE A 13 18.03 -0.27 -0.74
CA PHE A 13 17.76 -0.11 -2.18
C PHE A 13 19.01 0.10 -3.04
N LEU A 14 20.13 0.51 -2.44
CA LEU A 14 21.36 0.90 -3.16
C LEU A 14 22.47 -0.13 -3.08
N LEU A 15 22.27 -1.28 -2.43
CA LEU A 15 23.25 -2.36 -2.48
C LEU A 15 23.33 -2.92 -3.90
N PRO A 16 24.46 -2.77 -4.62
CA PRO A 16 24.63 -3.45 -5.88
C PRO A 16 24.69 -4.95 -5.57
N VAL A 17 23.66 -5.68 -5.98
CA VAL A 17 23.72 -7.14 -6.06
C VAL A 17 24.78 -7.44 -7.10
N SER A 18 26.00 -7.75 -6.64
CA SER A 18 27.09 -8.15 -7.51
C SER A 18 26.67 -9.38 -8.29
N GLU A 19 26.47 -9.20 -9.58
CA GLU A 19 26.12 -10.25 -10.53
C GLU A 19 27.28 -11.25 -10.58
N THR A 20 27.14 -12.37 -9.87
CA THR A 20 27.93 -13.56 -10.15
C THR A 20 27.26 -14.30 -11.31
N VAL A 21 27.90 -14.15 -12.46
CA VAL A 21 27.60 -14.81 -13.73
C VAL A 21 27.66 -16.33 -13.56
N ASN A 22 26.50 -16.98 -13.52
CA ASN A 22 26.22 -18.23 -14.25
C ASN A 22 24.82 -18.76 -13.97
N ALA A 23 23.99 -18.78 -15.02
CA ALA A 23 23.00 -19.80 -15.37
C ALA A 23 21.78 -19.15 -16.05
N GLN A 24 21.53 -19.64 -17.26
CA GLN A 24 20.40 -19.28 -18.10
C GLN A 24 19.08 -19.69 -17.44
N THR A 25 18.49 -18.80 -16.65
CA THR A 25 17.04 -18.71 -16.44
C THR A 25 16.81 -17.28 -15.96
N ARG A 26 16.47 -16.37 -16.88
CA ARG A 26 16.45 -14.92 -16.65
C ARG A 26 15.29 -14.51 -15.73
N SER A 27 15.44 -14.81 -14.45
CA SER A 27 14.66 -14.26 -13.34
C SER A 27 15.02 -12.78 -13.18
N ARG A 28 14.44 -11.92 -14.02
CA ARG A 28 14.63 -10.47 -13.92
C ARG A 28 13.98 -9.95 -12.62
N PRO A 29 14.70 -9.15 -11.81
CA PRO A 29 14.10 -8.52 -10.64
C PRO A 29 13.09 -7.44 -11.05
N TYR A 30 12.07 -7.22 -10.24
CA TYR A 30 11.13 -6.12 -10.41
C TYR A 30 10.96 -5.33 -9.09
N ALA A 31 10.56 -4.07 -9.23
CA ALA A 31 10.18 -3.20 -8.12
C ALA A 31 9.02 -2.31 -8.55
N GLU A 32 7.98 -2.24 -7.73
CA GLU A 32 6.75 -1.52 -8.04
C GLU A 32 6.22 -0.78 -6.83
N PHE A 33 5.53 0.32 -7.12
CA PHE A 33 4.88 1.16 -6.13
C PHE A 33 3.38 1.10 -6.34
N SER A 34 2.64 0.89 -5.27
CA SER A 34 1.18 0.93 -5.28
C SER A 34 0.68 2.04 -4.38
N ILE A 35 -0.31 2.80 -4.86
CA ILE A 35 -1.03 3.78 -4.06
C ILE A 35 -2.51 3.49 -4.19
N GLY A 36 -3.24 3.57 -3.09
CA GLY A 36 -4.67 3.31 -3.09
C GLY A 36 -5.35 3.82 -1.85
N SER A 37 -6.66 3.61 -1.82
CA SER A 37 -7.51 3.89 -0.67
C SER A 37 -8.34 2.66 -0.39
N ILE A 38 -8.40 2.25 0.87
CA ILE A 38 -9.23 1.14 1.32
C ILE A 38 -10.17 1.64 2.41
N ASN A 39 -11.40 1.12 2.43
CA ASN A 39 -12.38 1.39 3.48
C ASN A 39 -12.64 0.11 4.29
N PRO A 40 -11.68 -0.34 5.12
CA PRO A 40 -11.89 -1.47 5.98
C PRO A 40 -13.05 -1.18 6.92
N LYS A 41 -13.86 -2.23 7.14
CA LYS A 41 -14.96 -2.19 8.10
C LYS A 41 -14.40 -1.70 9.45
N ASP A 42 -15.11 -0.76 10.08
CA ASP A 42 -14.83 -0.24 11.44
C ASP A 42 -13.62 0.70 11.61
N THR A 43 -12.89 1.07 10.54
CA THR A 43 -11.71 1.96 10.63
C THR A 43 -11.75 3.19 9.70
N GLY A 44 -12.79 3.30 8.88
CA GLY A 44 -12.97 4.38 7.93
C GLY A 44 -12.02 4.31 6.73
N ILE A 45 -12.19 5.25 5.79
CA ILE A 45 -11.39 5.33 4.58
C ILE A 45 -9.95 5.73 4.94
N GLY A 46 -8.97 4.90 4.55
CA GLY A 46 -7.55 5.18 4.75
C GLY A 46 -6.73 4.97 3.48
N ASN A 47 -5.57 5.62 3.43
CA ASN A 47 -4.66 5.53 2.30
C ASN A 47 -3.68 4.37 2.50
N VAL A 48 -3.36 3.67 1.40
CA VAL A 48 -2.36 2.60 1.34
C VAL A 48 -1.24 3.04 0.41
N PHE A 49 -0.01 2.93 0.90
CA PHE A 49 1.20 3.08 0.11
C PHE A 49 1.97 1.77 0.18
N GLY A 50 2.20 1.14 -0.96
CA GLY A 50 2.85 -0.15 -1.05
C GLY A 50 4.08 -0.12 -1.90
N ILE A 51 5.04 -0.97 -1.55
CA ILE A 51 6.20 -1.29 -2.39
C ILE A 51 6.22 -2.80 -2.53
N SER A 52 6.31 -3.30 -3.76
CA SER A 52 6.57 -4.71 -4.02
C SER A 52 7.89 -4.89 -4.73
N THR A 53 8.62 -5.94 -4.39
CA THR A 53 9.83 -6.35 -5.09
C THR A 53 9.90 -7.86 -5.17
N GLY A 54 10.49 -8.35 -6.25
CA GLY A 54 10.51 -9.78 -6.48
C GLY A 54 11.26 -10.16 -7.73
N ARG A 55 10.98 -11.37 -8.18
CA ARG A 55 11.68 -12.04 -9.27
C ARG A 55 10.70 -12.80 -10.15
N ARG A 56 11.00 -12.83 -11.43
CA ARG A 56 10.28 -13.64 -12.42
C ARG A 56 10.67 -15.12 -12.26
N LEU A 57 9.71 -15.99 -11.98
CA LEU A 57 9.90 -17.44 -11.98
C LEU A 57 9.88 -18.01 -13.40
N ASP A 58 8.93 -17.53 -14.20
CA ASP A 58 8.67 -17.98 -15.56
C ASP A 58 8.11 -16.82 -16.39
N ASP A 59 7.80 -17.02 -17.67
CA ASP A 59 7.47 -15.95 -18.59
C ASP A 59 6.26 -15.10 -18.21
N ARG A 60 5.41 -15.64 -17.34
CA ARG A 60 4.17 -15.03 -16.87
C ARG A 60 4.06 -15.04 -15.35
N LEU A 61 4.98 -15.70 -14.64
CA LEU A 61 4.84 -15.96 -13.21
C LEU A 61 5.94 -15.24 -12.44
N TYR A 62 5.55 -14.56 -11.39
CA TYR A 62 6.42 -13.75 -10.54
C TYR A 62 6.16 -14.11 -9.08
N TRP A 63 7.22 -14.05 -8.29
CA TRP A 63 7.13 -14.11 -6.83
C TRP A 63 7.79 -12.88 -6.23
N GLY A 64 7.34 -12.46 -5.06
CA GLY A 64 7.91 -11.29 -4.41
C GLY A 64 7.41 -11.08 -3.00
N ILE A 65 7.85 -9.97 -2.44
CA ILE A 65 7.44 -9.46 -1.15
C ILE A 65 6.80 -8.10 -1.40
N ASN A 66 5.70 -7.84 -0.72
CA ASN A 66 5.02 -6.56 -0.73
C ASN A 66 4.89 -6.01 0.69
N VAL A 67 5.26 -4.75 0.84
CA VAL A 67 5.17 -4.00 2.09
C VAL A 67 4.15 -2.90 1.88
N ASN A 68 3.03 -2.94 2.60
CA ASN A 68 2.00 -1.91 2.57
C ASN A 68 1.98 -1.12 3.87
N TYR A 69 2.08 0.19 3.75
CA TYR A 69 1.83 1.16 4.81
C TYR A 69 0.41 1.72 4.67
N PHE A 70 -0.46 1.36 5.61
CA PHE A 70 -1.82 1.88 5.72
C PHE A 70 -1.89 2.95 6.80
N LYS A 71 -2.56 4.07 6.48
CA LYS A 71 -2.86 5.14 7.42
C LYS A 71 -4.31 5.59 7.26
N THR A 72 -5.05 5.57 8.36
CA THR A 72 -6.40 6.15 8.48
C THR A 72 -6.46 7.07 9.69
N SER A 73 -7.30 8.10 9.59
CA SER A 73 -7.66 8.98 10.71
C SER A 73 -9.18 8.98 10.79
N TYR A 74 -9.71 8.51 11.92
CA TYR A 74 -11.13 8.42 12.15
C TYR A 74 -11.53 9.45 13.20
N LEU A 75 -12.48 10.30 12.83
CA LEU A 75 -13.04 11.34 13.69
C LEU A 75 -14.55 11.13 13.78
N LYS A 76 -15.04 10.78 14.96
CA LYS A 76 -16.47 10.73 15.27
C LYS A 76 -16.87 12.03 15.94
N ILE A 77 -17.72 12.79 15.26
CA ILE A 77 -18.32 14.02 15.79
C ILE A 77 -19.78 13.73 16.09
N THR A 78 -20.23 14.12 17.27
CA THR A 78 -21.60 13.95 17.74
C THR A 78 -22.17 15.32 18.05
N THR A 79 -23.34 15.65 17.49
CA THR A 79 -24.01 16.92 17.79
C THR A 79 -24.76 16.78 19.10
N VAL A 80 -24.37 17.57 20.09
CA VAL A 80 -24.89 17.42 21.47
C VAL A 80 -26.01 18.43 21.77
N ALA A 81 -26.07 19.52 21.00
CA ALA A 81 -27.19 20.46 21.06
C ALA A 81 -27.33 21.24 19.76
N ASP A 82 -28.56 21.34 19.27
CA ASP A 82 -28.97 22.33 18.28
C ASP A 82 -29.92 23.30 18.99
N SER A 83 -29.51 24.56 19.09
CA SER A 83 -30.28 25.62 19.79
C SER A 83 -30.46 26.81 18.86
N GLY A 84 -31.71 27.21 18.62
CA GLY A 84 -32.05 28.39 17.84
C GLY A 84 -32.64 29.49 18.71
N VAL A 85 -32.02 30.68 18.74
CA VAL A 85 -32.61 31.89 19.35
C VAL A 85 -32.49 33.03 18.35
N GLY A 86 -33.63 33.63 17.98
CA GLY A 86 -33.66 34.81 17.12
C GLY A 86 -33.20 34.59 15.66
N GLY A 87 -33.35 33.38 15.10
CA GLY A 87 -32.96 33.07 13.73
C GLY A 87 -31.48 32.68 13.55
N ILE A 88 -30.70 32.66 14.63
CA ILE A 88 -29.33 32.14 14.64
C ILE A 88 -29.37 30.71 15.17
N ASN A 89 -28.94 29.76 14.33
CA ASN A 89 -28.80 28.35 14.70
C ASN A 89 -27.39 28.11 15.25
N PHE A 90 -27.31 27.76 16.54
CA PHE A 90 -26.07 27.31 17.17
C PHE A 90 -26.06 25.78 17.17
N SER A 91 -25.03 25.20 16.56
CA SER A 91 -24.80 23.75 16.57
C SER A 91 -23.53 23.46 17.36
N THR A 92 -23.70 22.81 18.51
CA THR A 92 -22.59 22.38 19.37
C THR A 92 -22.15 20.99 18.96
N LYS A 93 -20.94 20.90 18.40
CA LYS A 93 -20.31 19.64 17.99
C LYS A 93 -19.32 19.19 19.05
N GLU A 94 -19.46 17.96 19.52
CA GLU A 94 -18.50 17.32 20.43
C GLU A 94 -17.72 16.25 19.66
N VAL A 95 -16.40 16.18 19.90
CA VAL A 95 -15.55 15.12 19.34
C VAL A 95 -15.60 13.95 20.31
N GLU A 96 -16.35 12.90 19.94
CA GLU A 96 -16.51 11.71 20.77
C GLU A 96 -15.29 10.79 20.67
N LEU A 97 -14.67 10.72 19.49
CA LEU A 97 -13.55 9.82 19.25
C LEU A 97 -12.65 10.35 18.13
N ASP A 98 -11.37 10.50 18.43
CA ASP A 98 -10.32 10.78 17.45
C ASP A 98 -9.23 9.72 17.60
N PHE A 99 -9.02 8.91 16.57
CA PHE A 99 -7.88 8.02 16.53
C PHE A 99 -7.24 7.97 15.14
N THR A 100 -5.93 7.76 15.14
CA THR A 100 -5.15 7.52 13.93
C THR A 100 -4.54 6.14 13.99
N THR A 101 -4.90 5.29 13.03
CA THR A 101 -4.38 3.93 12.90
C THR A 101 -3.29 3.90 11.83
N ARG A 102 -2.18 3.24 12.15
CA ARG A 102 -1.05 3.02 11.24
C ARG A 102 -0.70 1.54 11.25
N ILE A 103 -0.74 0.91 10.09
CA ILE A 103 -0.45 -0.52 9.95
C ILE A 103 0.63 -0.67 8.88
N LEU A 104 1.65 -1.46 9.21
CA LEU A 104 2.63 -1.93 8.23
C LEU A 104 2.36 -3.42 8.03
N SER A 105 1.93 -3.81 6.84
CA SER A 105 1.67 -5.21 6.50
C SER A 105 2.70 -5.71 5.50
N LEU A 106 3.15 -6.95 5.69
CA LEU A 106 4.15 -7.62 4.89
C LEU A 106 3.51 -8.86 4.28
N HIS A 107 3.50 -8.95 2.96
CA HIS A 107 2.87 -10.04 2.22
C HIS A 107 3.90 -10.73 1.33
N LEU A 108 3.90 -12.05 1.30
CA LEU A 108 4.48 -12.81 0.20
C LEU A 108 3.48 -12.80 -0.94
N LEU A 109 3.92 -12.46 -2.15
CA LEU A 109 3.09 -12.38 -3.35
C LEU A 109 3.52 -13.40 -4.39
N ILE A 110 2.52 -14.00 -5.04
CA ILE A 110 2.65 -14.65 -6.35
C ILE A 110 1.78 -13.87 -7.33
N SER A 111 2.34 -13.51 -8.48
CA SER A 111 1.64 -12.75 -9.52
C SER A 111 1.72 -13.46 -10.87
N TYR A 112 0.61 -13.45 -11.59
CA TYR A 112 0.49 -13.96 -12.95
C TYR A 112 0.16 -12.84 -13.92
N GLU A 113 0.86 -12.78 -15.05
CA GLU A 113 0.66 -11.78 -16.10
C GLU A 113 0.24 -12.41 -17.43
N LEU A 114 -0.75 -11.79 -18.08
CA LEU A 114 -1.20 -12.16 -19.41
C LEU A 114 -1.15 -10.95 -20.34
N LYS A 115 -0.43 -11.06 -21.46
CA LYS A 115 -0.29 -9.98 -22.44
C LYS A 115 -1.63 -9.73 -23.16
N LEU A 116 -1.99 -8.46 -23.34
CA LEU A 116 -3.22 -8.01 -24.01
C LEU A 116 -3.08 -8.02 -25.54
N GLY A 117 -2.67 -9.15 -26.12
CA GLY A 117 -2.40 -9.30 -27.57
C GLY A 117 -0.91 -9.21 -27.93
N GLU A 118 -0.56 -9.56 -29.18
CA GLU A 118 0.83 -9.71 -29.59
C GLU A 118 1.62 -8.39 -29.64
N ASP A 119 0.97 -7.27 -29.96
CA ASP A 119 1.63 -5.98 -30.18
C ASP A 119 1.34 -4.92 -29.10
N THR A 120 0.66 -5.27 -28.01
CA THR A 120 0.35 -4.29 -26.96
C THR A 120 1.40 -4.29 -25.85
N PRO A 121 1.72 -3.12 -25.28
CA PRO A 121 2.56 -3.04 -24.08
C PRO A 121 1.75 -3.34 -22.80
N PHE A 122 0.47 -3.69 -22.92
CA PHE A 122 -0.44 -3.84 -21.79
C PHE A 122 -0.52 -5.31 -21.36
N TYR A 123 -0.68 -5.52 -20.05
CA TYR A 123 -0.80 -6.84 -19.44
C TYR A 123 -1.95 -6.83 -18.45
N TYR A 124 -2.75 -7.88 -18.44
CA TYR A 124 -3.56 -8.23 -17.29
C TYR A 124 -2.65 -8.83 -16.23
N ARG A 125 -2.89 -8.46 -14.98
CA ARG A 125 -2.18 -9.05 -13.85
C ARG A 125 -3.16 -9.45 -12.76
N ALA A 126 -2.97 -10.66 -12.25
CA ALA A 126 -3.61 -11.15 -11.04
C ALA A 126 -2.54 -11.49 -10.02
N SER A 127 -2.76 -11.08 -8.77
CA SER A 127 -1.82 -11.33 -7.67
C SER A 127 -2.56 -11.93 -6.49
N ALA A 128 -1.94 -12.92 -5.86
CA ALA A 128 -2.40 -13.51 -4.61
C ALA A 128 -1.25 -13.46 -3.61
N GLY A 129 -1.58 -13.28 -2.33
CA GLY A 129 -0.59 -13.19 -1.29
C GLY A 129 -1.02 -13.71 0.06
N ALA A 130 -0.04 -13.99 0.90
CA ALA A 130 -0.22 -14.38 2.29
C ALA A 130 0.66 -13.49 3.18
N GLY A 131 0.08 -12.98 4.28
CA GLY A 131 0.71 -12.04 5.20
C GLY A 131 -0.19 -11.66 6.36
#